data_AF-A0A1G5SVW7-F1
#
_entry.id   AF-A0A1G5SVW7-F1
#
_cell.length_a   1.000
_cell.length_b   1.000
_cell.length_c   1.000
_cell.angle_alpha   90.00
_cell.angle_beta   90.00
_cell.angle_gamma   90.00
#
_symmetry.space_group_name_H-M   'P 1'
#
loop_
_entity.id
_entity.type
_entity.pdbx_description
1 polymer ?
#
loop_
_entity_poly.entity_id
_entity_poly.type
_entity_poly.pdbx_seq_one_letter_code
_entity_poly.pdbx_strand_id
1 'polypeptide(L)'
;MSRHLLLDRPDRHVVLGFDQQLQSFFGQVFRGPASGPVGNACGGWPTRSGLGGRRPVASSAQKANDLSELSEWAKAQIPDEFATEPQAAYYLGLLIGLLSLECNSGEDAPKVPLPACLRGPRA
;
A
#
# COMPACT_ATOMS: atom_id res chain seq x y z
N MET A 1 -7.95 -9.80 5.12
CA MET A 1 -7.01 -9.19 4.15
C MET A 1 -7.18 -7.70 4.29
N SER A 2 -6.20 -7.07 4.92
CA SER A 2 -6.23 -5.64 5.19
C SER A 2 -5.95 -4.85 3.92
N ARG A 3 -6.53 -3.65 3.82
CA ARG A 3 -6.28 -2.71 2.72
C ARG A 3 -6.23 -1.30 3.29
N HIS A 4 -5.07 -0.67 3.16
CA HIS A 4 -4.79 0.69 3.59
C HIS A 4 -4.52 1.57 2.38
N LEU A 5 -5.26 2.67 2.28
CA LEU A 5 -5.14 3.60 1.16
C LEU A 5 -3.93 4.51 1.40
N LEU A 6 -2.96 4.48 0.49
CA LEU A 6 -1.79 5.35 0.48
C LEU A 6 -2.03 6.63 -0.34
N LEU A 7 -2.74 6.52 -1.46
CA LEU A 7 -2.98 7.62 -2.39
C LEU A 7 -4.37 7.48 -2.99
N ASP A 8 -5.10 8.60 -3.06
CA ASP A 8 -6.45 8.68 -3.63
C ASP A 8 -6.52 9.85 -4.61
N ARG A 9 -6.33 9.59 -5.90
CA ARG A 9 -6.36 10.63 -6.94
C ARG A 9 -7.26 10.26 -8.11
N PRO A 10 -7.76 11.26 -8.87
CA PRO A 10 -8.61 11.02 -10.03
C PRO A 10 -8.04 10.03 -11.06
N ASP A 11 -6.72 10.05 -11.23
CA ASP A 11 -5.97 9.21 -12.18
C ASP A 11 -5.57 7.85 -11.59
N ARG A 12 -5.30 7.77 -10.28
CA ARG A 12 -4.85 6.51 -9.65
C ARG A 12 -5.13 6.44 -8.15
N HIS A 13 -5.35 5.22 -7.67
CA HIS A 13 -5.33 4.89 -6.25
C HIS A 13 -4.20 3.92 -5.94
N VAL A 14 -3.57 4.08 -4.79
CA VAL A 14 -2.50 3.17 -4.32
C VAL A 14 -2.92 2.59 -2.98
N VAL A 15 -2.91 1.27 -2.88
CA VAL A 15 -3.32 0.52 -1.69
C VAL A 15 -2.17 -0.37 -1.24
N LEU A 16 -1.89 -0.39 0.05
CA LEU A 16 -0.99 -1.33 0.70
C LEU A 16 -1.80 -2.29 1.57
N GLY A 17 -1.30 -3.49 1.83
CA GLY A 17 -2.03 -4.44 2.67
C GLY A 17 -1.23 -5.67 3.07
N PHE A 18 -1.85 -6.47 3.92
CA PHE A 18 -1.38 -7.80 4.31
C PHE A 18 -2.51 -8.82 4.13
N ASP A 19 -2.18 -9.92 3.47
CA ASP A 19 -3.06 -11.06 3.31
C ASP A 19 -2.73 -12.09 4.40
N GLN A 20 -3.66 -12.24 5.36
CA GLN A 20 -3.55 -13.18 6.46
C GLN A 20 -3.58 -14.65 6.01
N GLN A 21 -4.31 -14.97 4.93
CA GLN A 21 -4.38 -16.35 4.43
C GLN A 21 -3.09 -16.75 3.72
N LEU A 22 -2.54 -15.83 2.93
CA LEU A 22 -1.28 -16.04 2.22
C LEU A 22 -0.04 -15.71 3.06
N GLN A 23 -0.24 -15.13 4.25
CA GLN A 23 0.82 -14.61 5.13
C GLN A 23 1.79 -13.72 4.35
N SER A 24 1.28 -12.78 3.55
CA SER A 24 2.10 -11.99 2.64
C SER A 24 1.65 -10.54 2.53
N PHE A 25 2.62 -9.62 2.45
CA PHE A 25 2.35 -8.21 2.18
C PHE A 25 1.87 -8.00 0.75
N PHE A 26 1.36 -6.81 0.41
CA PHE A 26 1.08 -6.39 -0.97
C PHE A 26 0.95 -4.89 -1.15
N GLY A 27 1.17 -4.46 -2.39
CA GLY A 27 0.86 -3.13 -2.87
C GLY A 27 0.12 -3.23 -4.21
N GLN A 28 -0.92 -2.42 -4.43
CA GLN A 28 -1.70 -2.41 -5.66
C GLN A 28 -1.94 -0.98 -6.12
N VAL A 29 -1.87 -0.77 -7.43
CA VAL A 29 -2.24 0.47 -8.09
C VAL A 29 -3.51 0.22 -8.89
N PHE A 30 -4.52 1.04 -8.68
CA PHE A 30 -5.77 1.03 -9.42
C PHE A 30 -5.86 2.30 -10.24
N ARG A 31 -6.59 2.22 -11.36
CA ARG A 31 -7.04 3.42 -12.05
C ARG A 31 -8.00 4.19 -11.14
N GLY A 32 -7.86 5.51 -11.10
CA GLY A 32 -8.76 6.36 -10.33
C GLY A 32 -10.16 6.42 -10.97
N PRO A 33 -11.17 6.89 -10.22
CA PRO A 33 -12.58 6.84 -10.62
C PRO A 33 -12.89 7.70 -11.86
N ALA A 34 -12.06 8.70 -12.17
CA ALA A 34 -12.20 9.49 -13.39
C ALA A 34 -11.71 8.74 -14.65
N SER A 35 -10.99 7.63 -14.49
CA SER A 35 -10.32 6.90 -15.57
C SER A 35 -11.14 5.74 -16.15
N GLY A 36 -12.43 5.64 -15.81
CA GLY A 36 -13.34 4.56 -16.25
C GLY A 36 -13.77 3.62 -15.12
N PRO A 37 -14.37 2.44 -15.45
CA PRO A 37 -14.91 1.54 -14.44
C PRO A 37 -13.83 1.10 -13.44
N VAL A 38 -14.10 1.35 -12.15
CA VAL A 38 -13.26 0.92 -11.04
C VAL A 38 -13.32 -0.60 -10.97
N GLY A 39 -12.22 -1.26 -11.27
CA GLY A 39 -12.20 -2.72 -11.24
C GLY A 39 -11.09 -3.28 -12.10
N ASN A 40 -9.86 -3.17 -11.58
CA ASN A 40 -8.71 -4.06 -11.77
C ASN A 40 -7.44 -3.28 -11.38
N ALA A 41 -6.53 -3.94 -10.66
CA ALA A 41 -5.22 -3.36 -10.40
C ALA A 41 -4.47 -3.25 -11.73
N CYS A 42 -4.00 -2.06 -12.08
CA CYS A 42 -3.17 -1.81 -13.25
C CYS A 42 -1.68 -1.97 -12.97
N GLY A 43 -1.30 -2.13 -11.70
CA GLY A 43 0.06 -2.40 -11.25
C GLY A 43 0.08 -2.85 -9.79
N GLY A 44 1.25 -3.22 -9.28
CA GLY A 44 1.39 -3.63 -7.88
C GLY A 44 2.78 -4.10 -7.50
N TRP A 45 3.00 -4.25 -6.20
CA TRP A 45 4.19 -4.85 -5.63
C TRP A 45 3.84 -6.22 -4.99
N PRO A 46 4.51 -7.29 -5.42
CA PRO A 46 5.58 -7.33 -6.44
C PRO A 46 4.96 -7.42 -7.85
N THR A 47 5.69 -7.08 -8.92
CA THR A 47 5.21 -7.34 -10.32
C THR A 47 5.56 -8.78 -10.72
N ARG A 48 4.84 -9.55 -11.57
CA ARG A 48 3.90 -9.27 -12.70
C ARG A 48 2.57 -10.09 -12.73
N SER A 49 2.09 -10.74 -11.66
CA SER A 49 0.84 -11.55 -11.72
C SER A 49 -0.11 -11.46 -10.51
N GLY A 50 0.07 -10.49 -9.63
CA GLY A 50 -0.79 -10.31 -8.45
C GLY A 50 -0.36 -11.15 -7.24
N LEU A 51 -1.20 -11.17 -6.19
CA LEU A 51 -0.97 -11.84 -4.90
C LEU A 51 -0.54 -13.33 -5.04
N GLY A 52 -0.92 -13.99 -6.14
CA GLY A 52 -0.68 -15.41 -6.38
C GLY A 52 0.77 -15.83 -6.61
N GLY A 53 1.71 -14.89 -6.74
CA GLY A 53 3.15 -15.19 -6.85
C GLY A 53 3.94 -15.09 -5.54
N ARG A 54 3.30 -14.76 -4.40
CA ARG A 54 4.03 -14.47 -3.16
C ARG A 54 4.25 -15.71 -2.29
N ARG A 55 5.46 -15.81 -1.74
CA ARG A 55 5.80 -16.74 -0.66
C ARG A 55 5.33 -16.18 0.69
N PRO A 56 4.84 -17.02 1.61
CA PRO A 56 4.59 -16.63 2.99
C PRO A 56 5.82 -15.99 3.64
N VAL A 57 5.59 -15.05 4.56
CA VAL A 57 6.63 -14.49 5.43
C VAL A 57 7.06 -15.56 6.42
N ALA A 58 8.25 -16.11 6.25
CA ALA A 58 8.73 -17.24 7.05
C ALA A 58 9.61 -16.84 8.25
N SER A 59 10.10 -15.60 8.29
CA SER A 59 11.02 -15.14 9.33
C SER A 59 10.94 -13.63 9.55
N SER A 60 11.39 -13.17 10.73
CA SER A 60 11.49 -11.74 11.05
C SER A 60 12.43 -10.98 10.11
N ALA A 61 13.51 -11.62 9.64
CA ALA A 61 14.43 -11.01 8.68
C ALA A 61 13.77 -10.82 7.31
N GLN A 62 13.03 -11.84 6.83
CA GLN A 62 12.27 -11.72 5.59
C GLN A 62 11.17 -10.67 5.72
N LYS A 63 10.45 -10.63 6.84
CA LYS A 63 9.45 -9.61 7.13
C LYS A 63 10.03 -8.19 6.99
N ALA A 64 11.19 -7.95 7.61
CA ALA A 64 11.85 -6.65 7.56
C ALA A 64 12.26 -6.27 6.14
N ASN A 65 12.80 -7.23 5.38
CA ASN A 65 13.15 -7.02 3.97
C ASN A 65 11.91 -6.71 3.11
N ASP A 66 10.84 -7.50 3.25
CA ASP A 66 9.61 -7.32 2.49
C ASP A 66 8.95 -5.96 2.79
N LEU A 67 8.92 -5.54 4.06
CA LEU A 67 8.42 -4.21 4.44
C LEU A 67 9.31 -3.07 3.91
N SER A 68 10.63 -3.27 3.89
CA SER A 68 11.58 -2.29 3.32
C SER A 68 11.36 -2.13 1.82
N GLU A 69 11.29 -3.24 1.07
CA GLU A 69 11.03 -3.22 -0.37
C GLU A 69 9.64 -2.63 -0.70
N LEU A 70 8.62 -2.97 0.09
CA LEU A 70 7.29 -2.39 -0.07
C LEU A 70 7.29 -0.88 0.17
N SER A 71 8.00 -0.43 1.20
CA SER A 71 8.14 0.99 1.52
C SER A 71 8.80 1.76 0.38
N GLU A 72 9.91 1.24 -0.17
CA GLU A 72 10.58 1.85 -1.32
C GLU A 72 9.69 1.87 -2.57
N TRP A 73 8.99 0.78 -2.85
CA TRP A 73 8.02 0.75 -3.95
C TRP A 73 6.88 1.75 -3.76
N ALA A 74 6.36 1.85 -2.54
CA ALA A 74 5.26 2.74 -2.16
C ALA A 74 5.66 4.22 -2.31
N LYS A 75 6.88 4.58 -1.89
CA LYS A 75 7.45 5.92 -2.11
C LYS A 75 7.44 6.29 -3.59
N ALA A 76 7.85 5.37 -4.47
CA ALA A 76 7.84 5.60 -5.92
C ALA A 76 6.43 5.78 -6.52
N GLN A 77 5.36 5.46 -5.76
CA GLN A 77 3.98 5.73 -6.19
C GLN A 77 3.48 7.11 -5.73
N ILE A 78 4.12 7.73 -4.74
CA ILE A 78 3.76 9.07 -4.27
C ILE A 78 4.25 10.07 -5.32
N PRO A 79 3.39 11.01 -5.78
CA PRO A 79 3.81 12.05 -6.72
C PRO A 79 4.98 12.89 -6.19
N ASP A 80 5.88 13.32 -7.08
CA ASP A 80 7.07 14.10 -6.71
C ASP A 80 6.73 15.40 -5.97
N GLU A 81 5.56 16.01 -6.24
CA GLU A 81 5.10 17.20 -5.52
C GLU A 81 4.90 16.97 -4.01
N PHE A 82 4.80 15.73 -3.57
CA PHE A 82 4.67 15.33 -2.16
C PHE A 82 5.89 14.56 -1.65
N ALA A 83 6.96 14.42 -2.44
CA ALA A 83 8.17 13.72 -2.02
C ALA A 83 8.82 14.37 -0.79
N THR A 84 8.69 15.69 -0.66
CA THR A 84 9.18 16.47 0.48
C THR A 84 8.11 16.79 1.51
N GLU A 85 6.85 16.37 1.29
CA GLU A 85 5.73 16.63 2.20
C GLU A 85 5.86 15.77 3.47
N PRO A 86 6.13 16.35 4.66
CA PRO A 86 6.36 15.58 5.87
C PRO A 86 5.16 14.69 6.26
N GLN A 87 3.94 15.14 5.96
CA GLN A 87 2.73 14.34 6.23
C GLN A 87 2.67 13.08 5.37
N ALA A 88 3.12 13.15 4.12
CA ALA A 88 3.13 12.00 3.22
C ALA A 88 4.14 10.93 3.70
N ALA A 89 5.34 11.36 4.06
CA ALA A 89 6.38 10.47 4.61
C ALA A 89 5.95 9.84 5.95
N TYR A 90 5.40 10.64 6.87
CA TYR A 90 4.88 10.16 8.14
C TYR A 90 3.77 9.12 7.94
N TYR A 91 2.82 9.42 7.05
CA TYR A 91 1.69 8.53 6.79
C TYR A 91 2.12 7.21 6.16
N LEU A 92 3.07 7.21 5.22
CA LEU A 92 3.64 5.95 4.71
C LEU A 92 4.29 5.14 5.83
N GLY A 93 5.10 5.78 6.69
CA GLY A 93 5.71 5.12 7.85
C GLY A 93 4.66 4.50 8.79
N LEU A 94 3.55 5.21 9.03
CA LEU A 94 2.42 4.70 9.81
C LEU A 94 1.82 3.45 9.15
N LEU A 95 1.53 3.48 7.85
CA LEU A 95 0.97 2.32 7.14
C LEU A 95 1.90 1.11 7.22
N ILE A 96 3.21 1.28 7.02
CA ILE A 96 4.20 0.21 7.17
C ILE A 96 4.20 -0.36 8.59
N GLY A 97 4.07 0.49 9.61
CA GLY A 97 3.92 0.07 11.00
C GLY A 97 2.68 -0.78 11.24
N LEU A 98 1.54 -0.40 10.65
CA LEU A 98 0.30 -1.17 10.73
C LEU A 98 0.43 -2.53 10.06
N LEU A 99 0.99 -2.61 8.85
CA LEU A 99 1.24 -3.89 8.18
C LEU A 99 2.14 -4.81 9.01
N SER A 100 3.17 -4.23 9.64
CA SER A 100 4.03 -4.97 10.56
C SER A 100 3.25 -5.53 11.76
N LEU A 101 2.32 -4.75 12.32
CA LEU A 101 1.45 -5.19 13.40
C LEU A 101 0.52 -6.32 12.93
N GLU A 102 -0.14 -6.17 11.79
CA GLU A 102 -1.07 -7.16 11.23
C GLU A 102 -0.40 -8.51 10.98
N CYS A 103 0.82 -8.48 10.45
CA CYS A 103 1.63 -9.68 10.24
C CYS A 103 2.01 -10.37 11.57
N ASN A 104 2.13 -9.63 12.67
CA ASN A 104 2.47 -10.20 13.98
C ASN A 104 1.25 -10.68 14.76
N SER A 105 0.14 -9.94 14.71
CA SER A 105 -1.07 -10.24 15.49
C SER A 105 -1.99 -11.25 14.82
N GLY A 106 -1.91 -11.37 13.48
CA GLY A 106 -2.91 -12.13 12.71
C GLY A 106 -4.24 -11.39 12.54
N GLU A 107 -4.34 -10.14 13.00
CA GLU A 107 -5.55 -9.32 12.99
C GLU A 107 -5.39 -8.12 12.07
N ASP A 108 -6.47 -7.69 11.41
CA ASP A 108 -6.47 -6.49 10.58
C ASP A 108 -6.40 -5.23 11.48
N ALA A 109 -5.50 -4.31 11.19
CA ALA A 109 -5.30 -3.08 11.96
C ALA A 109 -6.43 -2.06 11.69
N PRO A 110 -6.68 -1.12 12.61
CA PRO A 110 -7.68 -0.07 12.39
C PRO A 110 -7.35 0.75 11.14
N LYS A 111 -8.39 1.14 10.41
CA LYS A 111 -8.25 2.03 9.24
C LYS A 111 -7.85 3.42 9.70
N VAL A 112 -6.81 3.97 9.08
CA VAL A 112 -6.37 5.35 9.30
C VAL A 112 -6.90 6.24 8.18
N PRO A 113 -7.40 7.45 8.48
CA PRO A 113 -7.83 8.38 7.46
C PRO A 113 -6.65 8.86 6.60
N LEU A 114 -6.83 8.83 5.28
CA LEU A 114 -5.86 9.35 4.32
C LEU A 114 -5.67 10.87 4.51
N PRO A 115 -4.44 11.40 4.64
CA PRO A 115 -4.17 12.83 4.71
C PRO A 115 -4.69 13.61 3.50
N ALA A 116 -5.05 14.88 3.70
CA ALA A 116 -5.63 15.70 2.64
C ALA A 116 -4.66 15.94 1.47
N CYS A 117 -3.35 16.06 1.73
CA CYS A 117 -2.33 16.22 0.69
C CYS A 117 -2.24 15.00 -0.25
N LEU A 118 -2.60 13.81 0.22
CA LEU A 118 -2.60 12.58 -0.56
C LEU A 118 -3.96 12.30 -1.23
N ARG A 119 -4.92 13.21 -1.06
CA ARG A 119 -6.18 13.23 -1.79
C ARG A 119 -6.05 14.19 -2.96
N GLY A 120 -6.31 13.71 -4.17
CA GLY A 120 -6.41 14.57 -5.34
C GLY A 120 -7.63 15.50 -5.25
N PRO A 121 -7.68 16.57 -6.05
CA PRO A 121 -8.87 17.38 -6.17
C PRO A 121 -10.04 16.49 -6.60
N ARG A 122 -11.11 16.47 -5.81
CA ARG A 122 -12.36 15.81 -6.20
C ARG A 122 -12.95 16.63 -7.34
N ALA A 123 -13.10 16.01 -8.51
CA ALA A 123 -13.80 16.60 -9.64
C ALA A 123 -15.30 16.80 -9.32
#